data_AF-A0A1E5IW08-F1
#
_entry.id   AF-A0A1E5IW08-F1
#
_cell.length_a   1.000
_cell.length_b   1.000
_cell.length_c   1.000
_cell.angle_alpha   90.00
_cell.angle_beta   90.00
_cell.angle_gamma   90.00
#
_symmetry.space_group_name_H-M   'P 1'
#
loop_
_entity.id
_entity.type
_entity.pdbx_description
1 polymer ?
#
loop_
_entity_poly.entity_id
_entity_poly.type
_entity_poly.pdbx_seq_one_letter_code
_entity_poly.pdbx_strand_id
1 'polypeptide(L)' 'MDDETKQCPICHGTNACAVANQQSIDDCWCQQVAFPPKVMVDEKVLSLGTCVCQRCMLALAVEYDIAIKRVD' A
#
# COMPACT_ATOMS: atom_id res chain seq x y z
N MET A 1 -20.59 -5.60 6.66
CA MET A 1 -19.59 -6.49 6.03
C MET A 1 -18.53 -5.55 5.47
N ASP A 2 -17.61 -5.01 6.29
CA ASP A 2 -16.86 -3.79 5.87
C ASP A 2 -15.48 -3.64 6.58
N ASP A 3 -14.70 -4.71 6.71
CA ASP A 3 -13.36 -4.64 7.36
C ASP A 3 -12.18 -4.91 6.40
N GLU A 4 -12.43 -5.49 5.22
CA GLU A 4 -11.36 -5.80 4.25
C GLU A 4 -10.66 -4.55 3.70
N THR A 5 -11.37 -3.43 3.57
CA THR A 5 -10.80 -2.16 3.08
C THR A 5 -9.92 -1.47 4.13
N LYS A 6 -10.01 -1.89 5.40
CA LYS A 6 -9.24 -1.32 6.53
C LYS A 6 -7.97 -2.10 6.83
N GLN A 7 -7.76 -3.23 6.16
CA GLN A 7 -6.56 -4.04 6.28
C GLN A 7 -5.64 -3.86 5.06
N CYS A 8 -4.35 -3.98 5.29
CA CYS A 8 -3.36 -3.97 4.21
C CYS A 8 -3.30 -5.36 3.57
N PRO A 9 -3.43 -5.49 2.25
CA PRO A 9 -3.43 -6.79 1.58
C PRO A 9 -2.06 -7.49 1.60
N ILE A 10 -0.98 -6.79 1.99
CA ILE A 10 0.38 -7.36 2.06
C ILE A 10 0.68 -7.91 3.44
N CYS A 11 0.37 -7.15 4.50
CA CYS A 11 0.75 -7.52 5.87
C CYS A 11 -0.44 -7.82 6.80
N HIS A 12 -1.67 -7.70 6.30
CA HIS A 12 -2.93 -7.84 7.04
C HIS A 12 -3.07 -6.92 8.27
N GLY A 13 -2.13 -5.98 8.46
CA GLY A 13 -2.22 -4.94 9.49
C GLY A 13 -3.12 -3.78 9.07
N THR A 14 -3.28 -2.80 9.94
CA THR A 14 -4.09 -1.60 9.68
C THR A 14 -3.60 -0.84 8.44
N ASN A 15 -4.54 -0.52 7.56
CA ASN A 15 -4.30 0.20 6.31
C ASN A 15 -4.08 1.70 6.54
N ALA A 16 -4.85 2.27 7.46
CA ALA A 16 -4.93 3.72 7.73
C ALA A 16 -5.30 4.56 6.49
N CYS A 17 -6.04 3.98 5.53
CA CYS A 17 -6.61 4.73 4.43
C CYS A 17 -7.67 5.72 4.93
N ALA A 18 -7.48 7.02 4.66
CA ALA A 18 -8.41 8.06 5.07
C ALA A 18 -9.79 7.87 4.44
N VAL A 19 -9.87 7.53 3.15
CA VAL A 19 -11.14 7.30 2.43
C VAL A 19 -11.92 6.12 3.04
N ALA A 20 -11.25 5.01 3.36
CA ALA A 20 -11.89 3.86 4.02
C ALA A 20 -12.38 4.20 5.44
N ASN A 21 -11.80 5.22 6.06
CA ASN A 21 -12.22 5.78 7.34
C ASN A 21 -13.16 6.99 7.22
N GLN A 22 -13.71 7.26 6.02
CA GLN A 22 -14.64 8.36 5.76
C GLN A 22 -14.04 9.75 6.04
N GLN A 23 -12.72 9.87 5.85
CA GLN A 23 -11.95 11.11 5.94
C GLN A 23 -11.54 11.59 4.54
N SER A 24 -11.04 12.83 4.42
CA SER A 24 -10.60 13.36 3.13
C SER A 24 -9.39 12.57 2.60
N ILE A 25 -9.32 12.40 1.27
CA ILE A 25 -8.13 11.85 0.62
C ILE A 25 -6.90 12.73 0.88
N ASP A 26 -7.09 14.03 1.06
CA ASP A 26 -6.03 15.01 1.32
C ASP A 26 -5.31 14.72 2.66
N ASP A 27 -6.01 14.08 3.59
CA ASP A 27 -5.45 13.67 4.90
C ASP A 27 -4.75 12.30 4.84
N CYS A 28 -4.84 11.60 3.70
CA CYS A 28 -4.27 10.27 3.58
C CYS A 28 -2.75 10.34 3.39
N TRP A 29 -2.02 9.49 4.11
CA TRP A 29 -0.56 9.38 3.99
C TRP A 29 -0.10 9.14 2.54
N CYS A 30 -0.94 8.52 1.70
CA CYS A 30 -0.63 8.25 0.30
C CYS A 30 -0.47 9.52 -0.55
N GLN A 31 -1.03 10.67 -0.14
CA GLN A 31 -0.83 11.94 -0.83
C GLN A 31 0.55 12.56 -0.57
N GLN A 32 1.25 12.08 0.46
CA GLN A 32 2.49 12.69 0.95
C GLN A 32 3.75 11.93 0.52
N VAL A 33 3.61 10.90 -0.32
CA VAL A 33 4.72 10.02 -0.71
C VAL A 33 4.79 9.82 -2.22
N ALA A 34 6.00 9.54 -2.71
CA ALA A 34 6.19 8.99 -4.04
C ALA A 34 6.05 7.45 -3.98
N PHE A 35 5.25 6.88 -4.87
CA PHE A 35 5.10 5.43 -4.97
C PHE A 35 6.20 4.83 -5.84
N PRO A 36 6.72 3.63 -5.50
CA PRO A 36 7.60 2.88 -6.38
C PRO A 36 6.87 2.49 -7.68
N PRO A 37 7.61 2.09 -8.73
CA PRO A 37 7.00 1.63 -9.97
C PRO A 37 6.02 0.48 -9.74
N LYS A 38 4.90 0.47 -10.48
CA LYS A 38 3.85 -0.55 -10.35
C LYS A 38 4.35 -1.98 -10.45
N VAL A 39 5.44 -2.21 -11.19
CA VAL A 39 6.06 -3.55 -11.36
C VAL A 39 6.57 -4.15 -10.04
N MET A 40 6.75 -3.34 -9.00
CA MET A 40 7.17 -3.78 -7.66
C MET A 40 6.03 -4.36 -6.83
N VAL A 41 4.78 -4.17 -7.26
CA VAL A 41 3.58 -4.65 -6.55
C VAL A 41 2.96 -5.78 -7.34
N ASP A 42 2.67 -6.90 -6.68
CA ASP A 42 1.97 -8.04 -7.28
C ASP A 42 0.64 -7.59 -7.91
N GLU A 43 0.35 -8.03 -9.13
CA GLU A 43 -0.90 -7.70 -9.84
C GLU A 43 -2.15 -8.12 -9.05
N LYS A 44 -2.06 -9.20 -8.25
CA LYS A 44 -3.13 -9.61 -7.35
C LYS A 44 -3.40 -8.54 -6.30
N VAL A 45 -2.36 -7.88 -5.77
CA VAL A 45 -2.52 -6.80 -4.80
C VAL A 45 -3.12 -5.56 -5.48
N LEU A 46 -2.70 -5.24 -6.70
CA LEU A 46 -3.23 -4.10 -7.47
C LEU A 46 -4.70 -4.28 -7.87
N SER A 47 -5.15 -5.52 -8.08
CA SER A 47 -6.52 -5.82 -8.50
C SER A 47 -7.55 -5.78 -7.36
N LEU A 48 -7.11 -5.76 -6.10
CA LEU A 48 -8.01 -5.71 -4.94
C LEU A 48 -8.74 -4.37 -4.78
N GLY A 49 -8.28 -3.31 -5.44
CA GLY A 49 -8.86 -1.96 -5.26
C GLY A 49 -8.74 -1.42 -3.83
N THR A 50 -7.91 -2.07 -2.99
CA THR A 50 -7.64 -1.67 -1.60
C THR A 50 -6.32 -0.90 -1.52
N CYS A 51 -6.21 -0.03 -0.53
CA CYS A 51 -4.95 0.66 -0.28
C CYS A 51 -3.89 -0.32 0.25
N VAL A 52 -2.62 -0.02 0.05
CA VAL A 52 -1.50 -0.66 0.78
C VAL A 52 -1.11 0.25 1.94
N CYS A 53 -0.68 -0.25 3.09
CA CYS A 53 -0.30 0.63 4.20
C CYS A 53 1.05 1.32 3.96
N GLN A 54 1.28 2.46 4.63
CA GLN A 54 2.52 3.23 4.53
C GLN A 54 3.77 2.38 4.73
N ARG A 55 3.77 1.53 5.75
CA ARG A 55 4.92 0.67 6.08
C ARG A 55 5.30 -0.25 4.92
N CYS A 56 4.32 -0.93 4.33
CA CYS A 56 4.58 -1.85 3.23
C CYS A 56 5.02 -1.10 1.98
N MET A 57 4.46 0.07 1.71
CA MET A 57 4.85 0.85 0.54
C MET A 57 6.28 1.42 0.67
N LEU A 58 6.65 1.90 1.85
CA LEU A 58 8.02 2.35 2.13
C LEU A 58 9.03 1.20 2.03
N ALA A 59 8.68 0.00 2.51
CA ALA A 59 9.53 -1.17 2.36
C ALA A 59 9.76 -1.52 0.87
N LEU A 60 8.70 -1.50 0.05
CA LEU A 60 8.81 -1.72 -1.40
C LEU A 60 9.65 -0.66 -2.11
N ALA A 61 9.54 0.61 -1.70
CA ALA A 61 10.38 1.70 -2.22
C ALA A 61 11.85 1.49 -1.87
N VAL A 62 12.15 1.15 -0.61
CA VAL A 62 13.53 0.86 -0.18
C VAL A 62 14.11 -0.31 -0.97
N GLU A 63 13.36 -1.41 -1.13
CA GLU A 63 13.79 -2.58 -1.91
C GLU A 63 14.11 -2.24 -3.37
N TYR A 64 13.32 -1.34 -3.99
CA TYR A 64 13.56 -0.84 -5.34
C TYR A 64 14.87 -0.05 -5.41
N ASP A 65 15.09 0.90 -4.49
CA ASP A 65 16.27 1.77 -4.48
C ASP A 65 17.57 1.00 -4.25
N ILE A 66 17.54 -0.08 -3.46
CA ILE A 66 18.72 -0.92 -3.18
C ILE A 66 18.90 -2.08 -4.17
N ALA A 67 18.07 -2.16 -5.22
CA ALA A 67 18.10 -3.18 -6.27
C ALA A 67 18.10 -4.64 -5.76
N ILE A 68 17.48 -4.91 -4.61
CA ILE A 68 17.29 -6.29 -4.14
C ILE A 68 16.17 -6.91 -4.96
N LYS A 69 16.50 -7.92 -5.78
CA LYS A 69 15.49 -8.80 -6.38
C LYS A 69 14.93 -9.69 -5.28
N ARG A 70 13.63 -9.60 -5.01
CA ARG A 70 12.92 -10.70 -4.34
C ARG A 70 13.09 -11.94 -5.22
N VAL A 71 13.60 -13.02 -4.63
CA VAL A 71 13.62 -14.33 -5.26
C VAL A 71 12.31 -14.98 -4.85
N ASP A 72 11.48 -15.27 -5.86
CA ASP A 72 10.20 -15.98 -5.73
C ASP A 72 10.33 -17.33 -5.00
#